data_AF-A0A1V3QXG8-F1
#
_entry.id   AF-A0A1V3QXG8-F1
#
_cell.length_a   1.000
_cell.length_b   1.000
_cell.length_c   1.000
_cell.angle_alpha   90.00
_cell.angle_beta   90.00
_cell.angle_gamma   90.00
#
_symmetry.space_group_name_H-M   'P 1'
#
loop_
_entity.id
_entity.type
_entity.pdbx_description
1 polymer ?
#
loop_
_entity_poly.entity_id
_entity_poly.type
_entity_poly.pdbx_seq_one_letter_code
_entity_poly.pdbx_strand_id
1 'polypeptide(L)' 'MYNIEELRIRLLSELKEIAEELGVKNFKGLKKDELVYAILDQQAITPEQALPKKKPSVVETQPTEAEKPSP' A
#
# COMPACT_ATOMS: atom_id res chain seq x y z
N MET A 1 -2.68 -5.26 3.72
CA MET A 1 -2.07 -4.09 4.39
C MET A 1 -0.61 -3.97 3.95
N TYR A 2 -0.15 -2.78 3.59
CA TYR A 2 1.26 -2.53 3.25
C TYR A 2 2.08 -2.16 4.49
N ASN A 3 3.35 -2.55 4.50
CA ASN A 3 4.29 -2.17 5.56
C ASN A 3 5.16 -0.97 5.14
N ILE A 4 5.79 -0.32 6.11
CA ILE A 4 6.61 0.87 5.87
C ILE A 4 7.76 0.62 4.88
N GLU A 5 8.39 -0.56 4.94
CA GLU A 5 9.48 -0.93 4.03
C GLU A 5 8.99 -1.07 2.59
N GLU A 6 7.84 -1.72 2.39
CA GLU A 6 7.21 -1.90 1.07
C GLU A 6 6.81 -0.56 0.45
N LEU A 7 6.24 0.34 1.25
CA LEU A 7 5.84 1.66 0.78
C LEU A 7 7.08 2.51 0.42
N ARG A 8 8.18 2.38 1.17
CA ARG A 8 9.41 3.13 0.89
C ARG A 8 10.10 2.72 -0.41
N ILE A 9 10.01 1.45 -0.82
CA ILE A 9 10.61 0.98 -2.08
C ILE A 9 9.73 1.27 -3.31
N ARG A 10 8.43 1.48 -3.13
CA ARG A 10 7.49 1.82 -4.22
C ARG A 10 7.76 3.17 -4.85
N LEU A 11 7.35 3.33 -6.10
CA LEU A 11 7.41 4.61 -6.82
C LEU A 11 6.42 5.61 -6.21
N LEU A 12 6.74 6.90 -6.31
CA LEU A 12 5.83 7.95 -5.84
C LEU A 12 4.46 7.87 -6.52
N SER A 13 4.42 7.49 -7.80
CA SER A 13 3.17 7.28 -8.54
C SER A 13 2.36 6.12 -7.97
N GLU A 14 2.97 4.99 -7.63
CA GLU A 14 2.28 3.85 -6.99
C GLU A 14 1.76 4.23 -5.60
N LEU A 15 2.54 4.98 -4.82
CA LEU A 15 2.08 5.48 -3.53
C LEU A 15 0.88 6.40 -3.66
N LYS A 16 0.84 7.24 -4.70
CA LYS A 16 -0.31 8.12 -4.97
C LYS A 16 -1.57 7.31 -5.34
N GLU A 17 -1.42 6.26 -6.13
CA GLU A 17 -2.55 5.35 -6.42
C GLU A 17 -3.06 4.65 -5.15
N ILE A 18 -2.16 4.11 -4.33
CA ILE A 18 -2.54 3.46 -3.06
C ILE A 18 -3.25 4.45 -2.14
N ALA A 19 -2.73 5.68 -2.04
CA ALA A 19 -3.34 6.75 -1.26
C ALA A 19 -4.73 7.14 -1.76
N GLU A 20 -4.92 7.17 -3.09
CA GLU A 20 -6.22 7.43 -3.71
C GLU A 20 -7.22 6.30 -3.43
N GLU A 21 -6.80 5.03 -3.57
CA GLU A 21 -7.63 3.86 -3.25
C GLU A 21 -8.03 3.80 -1.77
N LEU A 22 -7.13 4.21 -0.88
CA LEU A 22 -7.37 4.30 0.57
C LEU A 22 -8.14 5.56 0.99
N GLY A 23 -8.39 6.50 0.07
CA GLY A 23 -9.08 7.75 0.37
C GLY A 23 -8.28 8.74 1.21
N VAL A 24 -6.94 8.67 1.18
CA VAL A 24 -6.05 9.62 1.86
C VAL A 24 -6.27 11.02 1.27
N LYS A 25 -6.56 12.00 2.13
CA LYS A 25 -6.78 13.40 1.69
C LYS A 25 -5.44 14.11 1.47
N ASN A 26 -5.41 15.08 0.55
CA ASN A 26 -4.26 15.95 0.27
C ASN A 26 -2.97 15.24 -0.20
N PHE A 27 -3.04 13.95 -0.54
CA PHE A 27 -1.90 13.13 -0.96
C PHE A 27 -1.11 13.69 -2.16
N LYS A 28 -1.76 14.51 -3.01
CA LYS A 28 -1.16 15.08 -4.22
C LYS A 28 0.01 16.04 -3.94
N GLY A 29 -0.02 16.72 -2.80
CA GLY A 29 1.01 17.67 -2.36
C GLY A 29 2.07 17.08 -1.42
N LEU A 30 1.87 15.84 -0.96
CA LEU A 30 2.78 15.19 -0.01
C LEU A 30 4.07 14.72 -0.69
N LYS A 31 5.19 14.87 0.01
CA LYS A 31 6.45 14.22 -0.37
C LYS A 31 6.34 12.71 -0.17
N LYS A 32 7.30 11.96 -0.73
CA LYS A 32 7.30 10.49 -0.66
C LYS A 32 7.17 9.98 0.79
N ASP A 33 8.03 10.42 1.70
CA ASP A 33 7.97 9.99 3.11
C ASP A 33 6.65 10.37 3.78
N GLU A 34 6.17 11.60 3.59
CA GLU A 34 4.89 12.06 4.13
C GLU A 34 3.72 11.23 3.60
N LEU A 35 3.77 10.84 2.32
CA LEU A 35 2.76 10.00 1.69
C LEU A 35 2.80 8.58 2.25
N VAL A 36 3.99 8.02 2.51
CA VAL A 36 4.14 6.73 3.19
C VAL A 36 3.49 6.77 4.57
N TYR A 37 3.78 7.80 5.38
CA TYR A 37 3.18 7.93 6.71
C TYR A 37 1.66 8.14 6.64
N ALA A 38 1.17 8.96 5.72
CA ALA A 38 -0.26 9.19 5.54
C ALA A 38 -1.03 7.92 5.13
N ILE A 39 -0.42 7.08 4.31
CA ILE A 39 -0.98 5.76 3.95
C ILE A 39 -1.03 4.86 5.19
N LEU A 40 0.05 4.78 5.98
CA LEU A 40 0.09 3.96 7.19
C LEU A 40 -0.97 4.38 8.21
N ASP A 41 -1.13 5.68 8.43
CA ASP A 41 -2.19 6.25 9.28
C ASP A 41 -3.58 5.88 8.77
N GLN A 42 -3.81 6.00 7.46
CA GLN A 42 -5.10 5.63 6.86
C GLN A 42 -5.38 4.13 7.00
N GLN A 43 -4.37 3.27 6.88
CA GLN A 43 -4.53 1.83 7.11
C GLN A 43 -4.84 1.50 8.57
N ALA A 44 -4.33 2.28 9.53
CA ALA A 44 -4.60 2.06 10.96
C ALA A 44 -6.06 2.34 11.34
N ILE A 45 -6.73 3.24 10.63
CA ILE A 45 -8.15 3.56 10.86
C ILE A 45 -9.11 2.84 9.90
N THR A 46 -8.60 2.30 8.80
CA THR A 46 -9.41 1.56 7.83
C THR A 46 -9.53 0.10 8.26
N PRO A 47 -10.74 -0.47 8.39
CA PRO A 47 -10.90 -1.87 8.78
C PRO A 47 -10.26 -2.79 7.74
N GLU A 48 -9.68 -3.89 8.19
CA GLU A 48 -8.91 -4.81 7.32
C GLU A 48 -9.69 -5.31 6.10
N GLN A 49 -11.02 -5.45 6.23
CA GLN A 49 -11.91 -5.87 5.15
C GLN A 49 -12.04 -4.85 4.02
N ALA A 50 -11.76 -3.56 4.29
CA ALA A 50 -11.81 -2.47 3.34
C ALA A 50 -10.43 -2.06 2.80
N LEU A 51 -9.35 -2.70 3.28
CA LEU A 51 -8.01 -2.43 2.80
C LEU A 51 -7.82 -3.00 1.38
N PRO A 52 -7.20 -2.24 0.46
CA PRO A 52 -6.89 -2.75 -0.86
C PRO A 52 -5.92 -3.93 -0.75
N LYS A 53 -6.18 -4.97 -1.56
CA LYS A 53 -5.26 -6.09 -1.73
C LYS A 53 -3.99 -5.56 -2.40
N LYS A 54 -2.82 -6.03 -1.95
CA LYS A 54 -1.53 -5.58 -2.47
C LYS A 54 -1.51 -5.75 -3.99
N LYS A 55 -1.33 -4.65 -4.72
CA LYS A 55 -1.07 -4.73 -6.16
C LYS A 55 0.34 -5.28 -6.34
N PRO A 56 0.55 -6.32 -7.18
CA PRO A 56 1.90 -6.79 -7.50
C PRO A 56 2.66 -5.60 -8.08
N SER A 57 3.63 -5.07 -7.34
CA SER A 57 4.51 -4.04 -7.88
C SER A 57 5.44 -4.72 -8.87
N VAL A 58 5.71 -4.06 -9.99
CA VAL A 58 6.57 -4.60 -11.07
C VAL A 58 8.00 -4.91 -10.61
N VAL A 59 8.38 -4.41 -9.43
CA VAL A 59 9.67 -4.66 -8.77
C VAL A 59 9.66 -5.95 -7.92
N GLU A 60 8.49 -6.51 -7.66
CA GLU A 60 8.25 -7.64 -6.76
C GLU A 60 7.85 -8.91 -7.54
N THR A 61 8.45 -9.16 -8.71
CA THR A 61 8.38 -10.49 -9.32
C THR A 61 9.35 -11.44 -8.62
N GLN A 62 9.09 -11.73 -7.34
CA GLN A 62 9.48 -12.98 -6.70
C GLN A 62 8.22 -13.55 -6.04
N PRO A 63 7.74 -14.72 -6.47
CA PRO A 63 6.50 -15.29 -5.97
C PRO A 63 6.71 -15.75 -4.51
N THR A 64 6.08 -15.06 -3.56
CA THR A 64 5.82 -15.63 -2.23
C THR A 64 4.36 -16.06 -2.17
N GLU A 65 4.15 -17.32 -2.56
CA GLU A 65 3.43 -18.29 -1.75
C GLU A 65 2.06 -17.86 -1.22
N ALA A 66 1.05 -17.97 -2.09
CA ALA A 66 -0.29 -18.33 -1.66
C ALA A 66 -0.34 -19.86 -1.47
N GLU A 67 0.22 -20.36 -0.38
CA GLU A 67 -0.10 -21.69 0.13
C GLU A 67 -1.01 -21.56 1.34
N LYS A 68 -2.24 -22.08 1.22
CA LYS A 68 -2.85 -23.03 2.16
C LYS A 68 -4.28 -23.40 1.72
N PRO A 69 -4.77 -24.60 2.07
CA PRO A 69 -4.71 -25.81 1.26
C PRO A 69 -6.11 -26.30 0.87
N SER A 70 -6.15 -27.43 0.16
CA SER A 70 -7.31 -28.20 -0.31
C SER A 70 -8.43 -28.43 0.71
N PRO A 71 -9.60 -28.86 0.22
CA PRO A 71 -10.08 -30.21 0.50
C PRO A 71 -9.86 -31.19 -0.65
#